data_AF-A0A1W9L854-F1
#
_entry.id   AF-A0A1W9L854-F1
#
_cell.length_a   1.000
_cell.length_b   1.000
_cell.length_c   1.000
_cell.angle_alpha   90.00
_cell.angle_beta   90.00
_cell.angle_gamma   90.00
#
_symmetry.space_group_name_H-M   'P 1'
#
loop_
_entity.id
_entity.type
_entity.pdbx_description
1 polymer ?
#
loop_
_entity_poly.entity_id
_entity_poly.type
_entity_poly.pdbx_seq_one_letter_code
_entity_poly.pdbx_strand_id
1 'polypeptide(L)' 'MGAIPIALDVQAQAAKAFGNISVTPTHFLINPQGKIVHQQLGKLDDQRVRQYLADFSITPNY' A
#
# COMPACT_ATOMS: atom_id res chain seq x y z
N MET A 1 2.45 18.82 -7.11
CA MET A 1 1.57 17.68 -6.77
C MET A 1 1.52 16.71 -7.94
N GLY A 2 2.12 15.53 -7.81
CA GLY A 2 1.93 14.44 -8.78
C GLY A 2 0.62 13.69 -8.50
N ALA A 3 -0.08 13.26 -9.54
CA ALA A 3 -1.28 12.44 -9.38
C ALA A 3 -0.91 11.03 -8.88
N ILE A 4 -1.72 10.48 -7.97
CA ILE A 4 -1.60 9.08 -7.55
C ILE A 4 -2.34 8.21 -8.59
N PRO A 5 -1.73 7.13 -9.12
CA PRO A 5 -2.40 6.26 -10.07
C PRO A 5 -3.58 5.54 -9.41
N ILE A 6 -4.71 5.47 -10.11
CA ILE A 6 -5.90 4.74 -9.70
C ILE A 6 -6.16 3.67 -10.78
N ALA A 7 -6.29 2.42 -10.35
CA ALA A 7 -6.65 1.30 -11.23
C ALA A 7 -8.01 0.73 -10.83
N LEU A 8 -8.88 0.47 -11.81
CA LEU A 8 -10.17 -0.17 -11.59
C LEU A 8 -10.03 -1.69 -11.76
N ASP A 9 -10.20 -2.45 -10.67
CA ASP A 9 -10.07 -3.91 -10.65
C ASP A 9 -11.43 -4.62 -10.85
N VAL A 10 -12.03 -4.45 -12.03
CA VAL A 10 -13.36 -5.02 -12.35
C VAL A 10 -13.44 -6.56 -12.22
N GLN A 11 -12.32 -7.25 -12.38
CA GLN A 11 -12.26 -8.72 -12.33
C GLN A 11 -11.75 -9.26 -10.98
N ALA A 12 -11.53 -8.36 -10.01
CA ALA A 12 -10.95 -8.68 -8.70
C ALA A 12 -9.60 -9.43 -8.80
N GLN A 13 -8.82 -9.21 -9.87
CA GLN A 13 -7.55 -9.89 -10.09
C GLN A 13 -6.51 -9.46 -9.04
N ALA A 14 -6.41 -8.17 -8.75
CA ALA A 14 -5.53 -7.67 -7.71
C ALA A 14 -6.03 -8.13 -6.33
N ALA A 15 -7.32 -7.97 -6.03
CA ALA A 15 -7.90 -8.42 -4.77
C ALA A 15 -7.62 -9.92 -4.49
N LYS A 16 -7.70 -10.79 -5.50
CA LYS A 16 -7.36 -12.22 -5.39
C LYS A 16 -5.86 -12.44 -5.20
N ALA A 17 -5.03 -11.79 -6.02
CA ALA A 17 -3.57 -11.94 -5.98
C ALA A 17 -2.96 -11.51 -4.63
N PHE A 18 -3.53 -10.50 -3.98
CA PHE A 18 -3.09 -9.99 -2.68
C PHE A 18 -3.70 -10.73 -1.48
N GLY A 19 -4.08 -12.01 -1.65
CA GLY A 19 -4.57 -12.87 -0.57
C GLY A 19 -6.08 -12.85 -0.39
N ASN A 20 -6.82 -12.70 -1.50
CA ASN A 20 -8.29 -12.69 -1.51
C ASN A 20 -8.91 -11.68 -0.55
N ILE A 21 -8.64 -10.40 -0.80
CA ILE A 21 -9.08 -9.26 0.02
C ILE A 21 -10.60 -9.30 0.25
N SER A 22 -10.99 -9.41 1.52
CA SER A 22 -12.39 -9.46 1.97
C SER A 22 -12.78 -8.30 2.90
N VAL A 23 -11.81 -7.51 3.36
CA VAL A 23 -12.01 -6.36 4.25
C VAL A 23 -11.49 -5.10 3.56
N THR A 24 -12.26 -4.02 3.63
CA THR A 24 -11.87 -2.72 3.09
C THR A 24 -11.92 -1.63 4.17
N PRO A 25 -11.01 -0.65 4.14
CA PRO A 25 -9.82 -0.61 3.29
C PRO A 25 -8.74 -1.62 3.74
N THR A 26 -7.92 -2.10 2.80
CA THR A 26 -6.70 -2.89 3.08
C THR A 26 -5.52 -2.19 2.42
N HIS A 27 -4.44 -2.01 3.18
CA HIS A 27 -3.23 -1.31 2.76
C HIS A 27 -2.06 -2.28 2.73
N PHE A 28 -1.21 -2.14 1.71
CA PHE A 28 0.04 -2.87 1.58
C PHE A 28 1.19 -1.89 1.46
N LEU A 29 2.30 -2.19 2.12
CA LEU A 29 3.56 -1.53 1.85
C LEU A 29 4.49 -2.48 1.11
N ILE A 30 4.94 -2.03 -0.06
CA ILE A 30 5.89 -2.73 -0.91
C ILE A 30 7.22 -1.97 -0.84
N ASN A 31 8.29 -2.65 -0.46
CA ASN A 31 9.62 -2.05 -0.38
C ASN A 31 10.28 -1.93 -1.77
N PRO A 32 11.43 -1.23 -1.91
CA PRO A 32 12.11 -1.05 -3.19
C PRO A 32 12.55 -2.36 -3.88
N GLN A 33 12.63 -3.48 -3.16
CA GLN A 33 12.93 -4.81 -3.72
C GLN A 33 11.67 -5.55 -4.20
N GLY A 34 10.50 -4.89 -4.19
CA GLY A 34 9.23 -5.46 -4.62
C GLY A 34 8.58 -6.40 -3.61
N LYS A 35 9.04 -6.40 -2.35
CA LYS A 35 8.49 -7.27 -1.30
C LYS A 35 7.41 -6.56 -0.50
N ILE A 36 6.30 -7.24 -0.22
CA ILE A 36 5.33 -6.80 0.78
C ILE A 36 5.99 -6.92 2.16
N VAL A 37 6.18 -5.80 2.83
CA VAL A 37 6.81 -5.71 4.16
C VAL A 37 5.81 -5.38 5.26
N HIS A 38 4.61 -4.94 4.89
CA HIS A 38 3.52 -4.68 5.82
C HIS A 38 2.16 -4.81 5.14
N GLN A 39 1.18 -5.32 5.89
CA GLN A 39 -0.23 -5.36 5.53
C GLN A 39 -1.04 -4.80 6.71
N GLN A 40 -1.96 -3.89 6.42
CA GLN A 40 -2.84 -3.28 7.42
C GLN A 40 -4.29 -3.34 6.97
N LEU A 41 -5.15 -3.85 7.84
CA LEU A 41 -6.60 -3.86 7.66
C LEU A 41 -7.23 -2.63 8.33
N GLY A 42 -8.26 -2.06 7.71
CA GLY A 42 -8.94 -0.89 8.23
C GLY A 42 -8.16 0.40 8.00
N LYS A 43 -8.53 1.45 8.73
CA LYS A 43 -8.01 2.82 8.56
C LYS A 43 -6.49 2.83 8.56
N LEU A 44 -5.90 3.58 7.63
CA LEU A 44 -4.45 3.78 7.55
C LEU A 44 -3.90 4.49 8.80
N ASP A 45 -2.73 4.08 9.24
CA ASP A 45 -1.98 4.74 10.31
C ASP A 45 -0.89 5.60 9.67
N ASP A 46 -1.16 6.91 9.60
CA ASP A 46 -0.25 7.87 8.97
C ASP A 46 1.11 7.96 9.68
N GLN A 47 1.15 7.78 11.00
CA GLN A 47 2.40 7.81 11.75
C GLN A 47 3.26 6.60 11.36
N ARG A 48 2.64 5.43 11.29
CA ARG A 48 3.31 4.19 10.87
C ARG A 48 3.83 4.28 9.44
N VAL A 49 3.04 4.85 8.52
CA VAL A 49 3.47 5.09 7.14
C VAL A 49 4.71 5.97 7.09
N ARG A 50 4.74 7.08 7.85
CA ARG A 50 5.91 7.98 7.89
C ARG A 50 7.17 7.28 8.41
N GLN A 51 7.03 6.41 9.42
CA GLN A 51 8.15 5.62 9.93
C GLN A 51 8.73 4.71 8.82
N TYR A 52 7.86 4.01 8.09
CA TYR A 52 8.32 3.16 7.01
C TYR A 52 9.04 3.90 5.89
N LEU A 53 8.54 5.09 5.50
CA LEU A 53 9.20 5.90 4.49
C LEU A 53 10.61 6.31 4.94
N ALA A 54 10.78 6.67 6.22
CA ALA A 54 12.09 6.96 6.79
C ALA A 54 13.00 5.72 6.79
N ASP A 55 12.49 4.55 7.20
CA ASP A 55 13.25 3.29 7.24
C ASP A 55 13.76 2.88 5.86
N PHE A 56 12.97 3.08 4.81
CA PHE A 56 13.36 2.77 3.43
C PHE A 56 14.14 3.89 2.75
N SER A 57 14.48 4.96 3.45
CA SER A 57 15.09 6.16 2.86
C SER A 57 14.30 6.71 1.67
N ILE A 58 12.97 6.49 1.67
CA ILE A 58 12.06 7.01 0.67
C ILE A 58 11.74 8.44 1.09
N THR A 59 12.31 9.41 0.38
CA THR A 59 11.89 10.80 0.49
C THR A 59 10.53 10.95 -0.18
N PRO A 60 9.50 11.37 0.55
CA PRO A 60 8.23 11.63 -0.09
C PRO A 60 8.38 12.83 -1.02
N ASN A 61 8.13 12.64 -2.31
CA ASN A 61 8.04 13.72 -3.29
C ASN A 61 6.62 14.31 -3.23
N TYR A 62 6.33 15.09 -2.19
CA TYR A 62 5.13 15.93 -2.13
C TYR A 62 5.49 17.41 -1.95
#